data_AF-A0A090D2X8-F1
#
_entry.id   AF-A0A090D2X8-F1
#
_cell.length_a   1.000
_cell.length_b   1.000
_cell.length_c   1.000
_cell.angle_alpha   90.00
_cell.angle_beta   90.00
_cell.angle_gamma   90.00
#
_symmetry.space_group_name_H-M   'P 1'
#
loop_
_entity.id
_entity.type
_entity.pdbx_description
1 polymer ?
#
loop_
_entity_poly.entity_id
_entity_poly.type
_entity_poly.pdbx_seq_one_letter_code
_entity_poly.pdbx_strand_id
1 'polypeptide(L)'
;MNLSFLAVSELDVVLFSLFILLCFVFLFAYAIYFYWVRREDRCLSPYTQKPMRFGRDLPISSIEKVMRFLHYEIGGYDNRIFLMKRSMICRETGRIFQNAVTLTGRPIVDWNFITKRCPGNYISWGSLSKELQEDIRASHKSLEGFQTELSSPNPNPKNVTSEFVYVKPGPLYVDIKTKTLVGWKIVPGTSFEVLVVQKPLYSYSKKDFIQKSRFKSKT
;
A
#
# COMPACT_ATOMS: atom_id res chain seq x y z
N MET A 1 47.76 -48.25 -20.38
CA MET A 1 46.66 -47.40 -19.89
C MET A 1 46.59 -47.62 -18.39
N ASN A 2 47.32 -46.83 -17.61
CA ASN A 2 47.35 -47.01 -16.16
C ASN A 2 46.12 -46.34 -15.57
N LEU A 3 45.13 -47.13 -15.16
CA LEU A 3 44.11 -46.68 -14.22
C LEU A 3 44.79 -46.55 -12.85
N SER A 4 45.36 -45.37 -12.59
CA SER A 4 45.66 -44.95 -11.24
C SER A 4 44.34 -44.76 -10.50
N PHE A 5 43.89 -45.81 -9.81
CA PHE A 5 42.92 -45.66 -8.75
C PHE A 5 43.55 -44.75 -7.70
N LEU A 6 43.13 -43.49 -7.66
CA LEU A 6 43.45 -42.58 -6.55
C LEU A 6 42.99 -43.29 -5.27
N ALA A 7 43.96 -43.75 -4.48
CA ALA A 7 43.68 -44.36 -3.19
C ALA A 7 43.01 -43.28 -2.32
N VAL A 8 41.71 -43.43 -2.10
CA VAL A 8 40.95 -42.54 -1.24
C VAL A 8 41.48 -42.72 0.18
N SER A 9 42.06 -41.67 0.76
CA SER A 9 42.56 -41.75 2.13
C SER A 9 41.40 -41.70 3.12
N GLU A 10 41.57 -42.29 4.31
CA GLU A 10 40.57 -42.21 5.38
C GLU A 10 40.22 -40.76 5.74
N LEU A 11 41.21 -39.86 5.63
CA LEU A 11 41.04 -38.43 5.84
C LEU A 11 40.08 -37.81 4.81
N ASP A 12 40.14 -38.24 3.54
CA ASP A 12 39.23 -37.76 2.50
C ASP A 12 37.78 -38.20 2.78
N VAL A 13 37.60 -39.43 3.27
CA VAL A 13 36.28 -39.95 3.67
C VAL A 13 35.71 -39.15 4.85
N VAL A 14 36.54 -38.85 5.85
CA VAL A 14 36.13 -38.04 7.02
C VAL A 14 35.79 -36.62 6.62
N LEU A 15 36.63 -35.96 5.81
CA LEU A 15 36.39 -34.60 5.34
C LEU A 15 35.13 -34.50 4.48
N PHE A 16 34.91 -35.47 3.58
CA PHE A 16 33.71 -35.52 2.75
C PHE A 16 32.45 -35.75 3.59
N SER A 17 32.51 -36.63 4.59
CA SER A 17 31.39 -36.87 5.51
C SER A 17 31.07 -35.62 6.33
N LEU A 18 32.09 -34.89 6.80
CA LEU A 18 31.93 -33.63 7.53
C LEU A 18 31.36 -32.53 6.63
N PHE A 19 31.77 -32.47 5.37
CA PHE A 19 31.21 -31.56 4.38
C PHE A 19 29.72 -31.82 4.13
N ILE A 20 29.32 -33.09 3.94
CA ILE A 20 27.90 -33.46 3.80
C ILE A 20 27.12 -33.05 5.05
N LEU A 21 27.65 -33.33 6.24
CA LEU A 21 27.01 -32.96 7.50
C LEU A 21 26.84 -31.43 7.60
N LEU A 22 27.88 -30.67 7.26
CA LEU A 22 27.83 -29.21 7.23
C LEU A 22 26.76 -28.70 6.28
N CYS A 23 26.69 -29.23 5.05
CA CYS A 23 25.65 -28.89 4.09
C CYS A 23 24.24 -29.18 4.64
N PHE A 24 24.05 -30.32 5.31
CA PHE A 24 22.78 -30.67 5.93
C PHE A 24 22.41 -29.71 7.07
N VAL A 25 23.36 -29.35 7.93
CA VAL A 25 23.17 -28.37 9.00
C VAL A 25 22.79 -27.00 8.42
N PHE A 26 23.45 -26.55 7.36
CA PHE A 26 23.10 -25.29 6.68
C PHE A 26 21.71 -25.32 6.07
N LEU A 27 21.34 -26.41 5.38
CA LEU A 27 19.99 -26.57 4.82
C LEU A 27 18.93 -26.59 5.91
N PHE A 28 19.18 -27.27 7.02
CA PHE A 28 18.27 -27.33 8.15
C PHE A 28 18.12 -25.96 8.83
N ALA A 29 19.22 -25.24 9.08
CA ALA A 29 19.20 -23.89 9.61
C ALA A 29 18.46 -22.92 8.67
N TYR A 30 18.66 -23.04 7.36
CA TYR A 30 17.95 -22.25 6.36
C TYR A 30 16.45 -22.56 6.33
N ALA A 31 16.07 -23.84 6.43
CA ALA A 31 14.68 -24.26 6.50
C ALA A 31 13.98 -23.73 7.77
N ILE A 32 14.65 -23.81 8.92
CA ILE A 32 14.17 -23.21 10.18
C ILE A 32 14.01 -21.69 10.00
N TYR A 33 15.02 -21.00 9.49
CA TYR A 33 14.95 -19.56 9.24
C TYR A 33 13.75 -19.20 8.36
N PHE A 34 13.55 -19.91 7.25
CA PHE A 34 12.42 -19.67 6.35
C PHE A 34 11.06 -19.98 6.99
N TYR A 35 10.98 -21.04 7.79
CA TYR A 35 9.77 -21.39 8.54
C TYR A 35 9.40 -20.30 9.55
N TRP A 36 10.38 -19.80 10.30
CA TRP A 36 10.18 -18.68 11.23
C TRP A 36 9.77 -17.40 10.50
N VAL A 37 10.43 -17.08 9.38
CA VAL A 37 10.15 -15.91 8.54
C VAL A 37 8.72 -15.91 7.99
N ARG A 38 8.13 -17.09 7.73
CA ARG A 38 6.75 -17.25 7.22
C ARG A 38 5.68 -17.34 8.32
N ARG A 39 6.05 -17.51 9.59
CA ARG A 39 5.08 -17.66 10.68
C ARG A 39 4.37 -16.35 11.05
N GLU A 40 4.92 -15.20 10.67
CA GLU A 40 4.39 -13.86 10.98
C GLU A 40 3.33 -13.34 9.98
N ASP A 41 2.84 -14.16 9.04
CA ASP A 41 2.04 -13.74 7.88
C ASP A 41 0.67 -13.07 8.18
N ARG A 42 0.29 -12.89 9.45
CA ARG A 42 -0.98 -12.23 9.81
C ARG A 42 -0.78 -10.73 9.97
N CYS A 43 -0.87 -10.00 8.87
CA CYS A 43 -1.04 -8.55 8.92
C CYS A 43 -2.50 -8.18 9.21
N LEU A 44 -2.69 -7.32 10.20
CA LEU A 44 -3.99 -6.83 10.63
C LEU A 44 -4.33 -5.49 9.97
N SER A 45 -5.60 -5.31 9.66
CA SER A 45 -6.13 -4.04 9.17
C SER A 45 -5.95 -2.95 10.23
N PRO A 46 -5.40 -1.77 9.88
CA PRO A 46 -5.31 -0.64 10.83
C PRO A 46 -6.67 -0.25 11.43
N TYR A 47 -7.74 -0.42 10.66
CA TYR A 47 -9.09 -0.04 11.04
C TYR A 47 -9.79 -1.09 11.91
N THR A 48 -9.83 -2.35 11.43
CA THR A 48 -10.68 -3.38 12.05
C THR A 48 -9.90 -4.36 12.91
N GLN A 49 -8.56 -4.32 12.87
CA GLN A 49 -7.68 -5.29 13.51
C GLN A 49 -7.95 -6.74 13.08
N LYS A 50 -8.57 -6.94 11.92
CA LYS A 50 -8.85 -8.25 11.33
C LYS A 50 -7.80 -8.63 10.29
N PRO A 51 -7.59 -9.94 10.05
CA PRO A 51 -6.62 -10.41 9.07
C PRO A 51 -6.89 -9.87 7.66
N MET A 52 -5.81 -9.45 7.00
CA MET A 52 -5.85 -8.96 5.63
C MET A 52 -5.49 -10.08 4.62
N ARG A 53 -5.88 -9.90 3.36
CA ARG A 53 -5.53 -10.79 2.24
C ARG A 53 -4.55 -10.13 1.29
N PHE A 54 -3.75 -10.91 0.57
CA PHE A 54 -2.89 -10.36 -0.46
C PHE A 54 -3.72 -9.94 -1.68
N GLY A 55 -3.32 -8.83 -2.32
CA GLY A 55 -3.96 -8.34 -3.52
C GLY A 55 -3.84 -9.29 -4.72
N ARG A 56 -2.82 -10.15 -4.74
CA ARG A 56 -2.64 -11.19 -5.77
C ARG A 56 -3.68 -12.30 -5.71
N ASP A 57 -4.40 -12.44 -4.60
CA ASP A 57 -5.39 -13.48 -4.40
C ASP A 57 -6.77 -13.06 -4.94
N LEU A 58 -6.90 -11.86 -5.51
CA LEU A 58 -8.15 -11.40 -6.11
C LEU A 58 -8.41 -12.03 -7.49
N PRO A 59 -9.68 -12.21 -7.87
CA PRO A 59 -10.05 -12.55 -9.24
C PRO A 59 -9.52 -11.54 -10.24
N ILE A 60 -9.08 -12.01 -11.41
CA ILE A 60 -8.54 -11.18 -12.49
C ILE A 60 -9.55 -10.09 -12.90
N SER A 61 -10.85 -10.41 -12.98
CA SER A 61 -11.91 -9.45 -13.31
C SER A 61 -11.97 -8.26 -12.35
N SER A 62 -11.73 -8.49 -11.06
CA SER A 62 -11.68 -7.42 -10.05
C SER A 62 -10.41 -6.58 -10.20
N ILE A 63 -9.28 -7.22 -10.48
CA ILE A 63 -8.01 -6.55 -10.72
C ILE A 63 -8.12 -5.62 -11.93
N GLU A 64 -8.73 -6.09 -13.04
CA GLU A 64 -8.94 -5.28 -14.23
C GLU A 64 -9.77 -4.03 -13.96
N LYS A 65 -10.85 -4.14 -13.18
CA LYS A 65 -11.68 -2.99 -12.80
C LYS A 65 -10.90 -1.98 -11.96
N VAL A 66 -10.12 -2.44 -10.97
CA VAL A 66 -9.26 -1.58 -10.15
C VAL A 66 -8.22 -0.87 -11.02
N MET A 67 -7.55 -1.61 -11.92
CA MET A 67 -6.52 -1.06 -12.79
C MET A 67 -7.10 -0.06 -13.80
N ARG A 68 -8.28 -0.35 -14.36
CA ARG A 68 -9.01 0.56 -15.26
C ARG A 68 -9.35 1.87 -14.53
N PHE A 69 -9.91 1.79 -13.32
CA PHE A 69 -10.22 2.96 -12.50
C PHE A 69 -8.98 3.82 -12.21
N LEU A 70 -7.88 3.19 -11.80
CA LEU A 70 -6.62 3.88 -11.53
C LEU A 70 -6.02 4.53 -12.78
N HIS A 71 -6.12 3.89 -13.94
CA HIS A 71 -5.54 4.39 -15.18
C HIS A 71 -6.36 5.51 -15.84
N TYR A 72 -7.67 5.34 -15.95
CA TYR A 72 -8.53 6.21 -16.76
C TYR A 72 -9.27 7.28 -15.97
N GLU A 73 -9.68 7.00 -14.73
CA GLU A 73 -10.52 7.92 -13.96
C GLU A 73 -9.73 8.75 -12.95
N ILE A 74 -8.79 8.11 -12.23
CA ILE A 74 -8.02 8.79 -11.20
C ILE A 74 -6.69 9.32 -11.75
N GLY A 75 -5.81 8.43 -12.22
CA GLY A 75 -4.56 8.74 -12.92
C GLY A 75 -3.63 9.81 -12.30
N GLY A 76 -2.50 10.04 -12.97
CA GLY A 76 -1.61 11.17 -12.67
C GLY A 76 -0.47 10.90 -11.68
N TYR A 77 0.38 11.92 -11.50
CA TYR A 77 1.65 11.80 -10.79
C TYR A 77 1.50 11.37 -9.32
N ASP A 78 0.46 11.91 -8.66
CA ASP A 78 0.18 11.62 -7.26
C ASP A 78 -0.65 10.34 -7.07
N ASN A 79 -1.32 9.82 -8.12
CA ASN A 79 -2.12 8.59 -8.08
C ASN A 79 -1.62 7.56 -9.08
N ARG A 80 -0.37 7.15 -8.88
CA ARG A 80 0.25 6.13 -9.72
C ARG A 80 -0.45 4.79 -9.57
N ILE A 81 -0.56 4.11 -10.70
CA ILE A 81 -0.96 2.71 -10.75
C ILE A 81 0.02 1.89 -9.90
N PHE A 82 -0.52 1.01 -9.07
CA PHE A 82 0.26 0.16 -8.19
C PHE A 82 0.06 -1.31 -8.54
N LEU A 83 1.02 -2.13 -8.12
CA LEU A 83 0.97 -3.57 -8.38
C LEU A 83 0.11 -4.27 -7.33
N MET A 84 -0.91 -5.02 -7.78
CA MET A 84 -1.75 -5.83 -6.89
C MET A 84 -0.95 -6.88 -6.11
N LYS A 85 0.14 -7.40 -6.71
CA LYS A 85 1.10 -8.30 -6.03
C LYS A 85 1.73 -7.69 -4.78
N ARG A 86 1.84 -6.37 -4.70
CA ARG A 86 2.44 -5.63 -3.59
C ARG A 86 1.39 -4.97 -2.68
N SER A 87 0.14 -5.38 -2.77
CA SER A 87 -0.96 -4.76 -2.04
C SER A 87 -1.58 -5.73 -1.04
N MET A 88 -2.17 -5.18 0.01
CA MET A 88 -2.94 -5.91 1.02
C MET A 88 -4.38 -5.39 1.03
N ILE A 89 -5.35 -6.26 1.30
CA ILE A 89 -6.77 -5.94 1.22
C ILE A 89 -7.45 -6.31 2.54
N CYS A 90 -8.20 -5.36 3.10
CA CYS A 90 -9.12 -5.64 4.19
C CYS A 90 -10.43 -6.21 3.61
N ARG A 91 -10.76 -7.46 3.95
CA ARG A 91 -11.96 -8.15 3.42
C ARG A 91 -13.27 -7.45 3.82
N GLU A 92 -13.33 -6.91 5.03
CA GLU A 92 -14.55 -6.30 5.58
C GLU A 92 -14.84 -4.93 4.95
N THR A 93 -13.82 -4.09 4.80
CA THR A 93 -13.98 -2.74 4.25
C THR A 93 -13.82 -2.70 2.74
N GLY A 94 -13.09 -3.64 2.14
CA GLY A 94 -12.73 -3.61 0.72
C GLY A 94 -11.55 -2.67 0.41
N ARG A 95 -10.92 -2.07 1.43
CA ARG A 95 -9.80 -1.14 1.26
C ARG A 95 -8.54 -1.85 0.78
N ILE A 96 -7.97 -1.32 -0.30
CA ILE A 96 -6.71 -1.79 -0.88
C ILE A 96 -5.56 -0.89 -0.40
N PHE A 97 -4.69 -1.47 0.41
CA PHE A 97 -3.47 -0.84 0.89
C PHE A 97 -2.34 -1.14 -0.10
N GLN A 98 -1.97 -0.13 -0.88
CA GLN A 98 -0.90 -0.19 -1.87
C GLN A 98 0.49 -0.28 -1.23
N ASN A 99 1.43 -0.92 -1.93
CA ASN A 99 2.84 -1.07 -1.50
C ASN A 99 3.02 -1.63 -0.08
N ALA A 100 2.05 -2.43 0.37
CA ALA A 100 2.01 -2.96 1.72
C ALA A 100 2.64 -4.36 1.84
N VAL A 101 3.48 -4.74 0.88
CA VAL A 101 4.24 -5.99 0.90
C VAL A 101 5.71 -5.68 0.59
N THR A 102 6.62 -6.17 1.44
CA THR A 102 8.07 -6.05 1.26
C THR A 102 8.56 -6.87 0.07
N LEU A 103 9.82 -6.66 -0.33
CA LEU A 103 10.46 -7.49 -1.36
C LEU A 103 10.54 -8.98 -0.96
N THR A 104 10.65 -9.26 0.35
CA THR A 104 10.64 -10.62 0.91
C THR A 104 9.25 -11.25 1.02
N GLY A 105 8.20 -10.53 0.60
CA GLY A 105 6.82 -11.03 0.62
C GLY A 105 6.09 -10.83 1.95
N ARG A 106 6.70 -10.14 2.93
CA ARG A 106 6.07 -9.88 4.23
C ARG A 106 5.08 -8.71 4.14
N PRO A 107 3.86 -8.85 4.70
CA PRO A 107 2.90 -7.76 4.72
C PRO A 107 3.27 -6.70 5.78
N ILE A 108 3.17 -5.43 5.41
CA ILE A 108 3.57 -4.27 6.22
C ILE A 108 2.52 -3.15 6.15
N VAL A 109 1.36 -3.39 6.75
CA VAL A 109 0.30 -2.38 6.87
C VAL A 109 0.32 -1.82 8.30
N ASP A 110 0.42 -0.50 8.42
CA ASP A 110 0.33 0.24 9.67
C ASP A 110 -0.46 1.53 9.43
N TRP A 111 -0.82 2.25 10.50
CA TRP A 111 -1.52 3.54 10.40
C TRP A 111 -0.74 4.64 9.66
N ASN A 112 0.55 4.44 9.38
CA ASN A 112 1.33 5.38 8.60
C ASN A 112 1.04 5.24 7.09
N PHE A 113 0.10 4.40 6.68
CA PHE A 113 -0.29 4.25 5.27
C PHE A 113 -0.70 5.60 4.63
N ILE A 114 -1.31 6.52 5.39
CA ILE A 114 -1.71 7.85 4.90
C ILE A 114 -0.47 8.68 4.57
N THR A 115 0.49 8.77 5.50
CA THR A 115 1.73 9.55 5.33
C THR A 115 2.70 8.90 4.34
N LYS A 116 2.72 7.56 4.25
CA LYS A 116 3.40 6.81 3.19
C LYS A 116 2.79 7.10 1.81
N ARG A 117 1.47 7.33 1.75
CA ARG A 117 0.77 7.63 0.50
C ARG A 117 1.07 9.03 -0.03
N CYS A 118 1.05 10.03 0.87
CA CYS A 118 1.44 11.40 0.60
C CYS A 118 1.93 12.02 1.91
N PRO A 119 3.19 12.47 2.03
CA PRO A 119 3.69 13.06 3.28
C PRO A 119 2.88 14.30 3.69
N GLY A 120 2.55 14.43 4.98
CA GLY A 120 1.75 15.53 5.51
C GLY A 120 1.20 15.23 6.91
N ASN A 121 0.52 16.21 7.51
CA ASN A 121 -0.13 16.08 8.81
C ASN A 121 -1.65 15.96 8.63
N TYR A 122 -2.13 14.73 8.59
CA TYR A 122 -3.51 14.44 8.23
C TYR A 122 -4.42 14.33 9.44
N ILE A 123 -5.57 14.99 9.33
CA ILE A 123 -6.69 14.85 10.26
C ILE A 123 -7.97 14.43 9.55
N SER A 124 -8.93 13.91 10.30
CA SER A 124 -10.24 13.51 9.79
C SER A 124 -11.02 14.71 9.23
N TRP A 125 -11.67 14.55 8.09
CA TRP A 125 -12.55 15.58 7.50
C TRP A 125 -13.67 16.04 8.47
N GLY A 126 -14.26 15.08 9.19
CA GLY A 126 -15.37 15.32 10.11
C GLY A 126 -14.99 16.10 11.38
N SER A 127 -13.70 16.23 11.69
CA SER A 127 -13.24 17.03 12.85
C SER A 127 -13.04 18.51 12.52
N LEU A 128 -13.16 18.90 11.25
CA LEU A 128 -12.97 20.27 10.79
C LEU A 128 -14.20 21.13 11.11
N SER A 129 -14.01 22.42 11.38
CA SER A 129 -15.11 23.39 11.42
C SER A 129 -15.73 23.55 10.03
N LYS A 130 -17.00 23.97 9.96
CA LYS A 130 -17.71 24.19 8.69
C LYS A 130 -17.00 25.21 7.80
N GLU A 131 -16.53 26.31 8.38
CA GLU A 131 -15.76 27.34 7.68
C GLU A 131 -14.50 26.76 7.02
N LEU A 132 -13.77 25.90 7.74
CA LEU A 132 -12.56 25.28 7.20
C LEU A 132 -12.89 24.25 6.12
N GLN A 133 -13.97 23.48 6.29
CA GLN A 133 -14.46 22.58 5.24
C GLN A 133 -14.83 23.33 3.96
N GLU A 134 -15.47 24.50 4.08
CA GLU A 134 -15.84 25.36 2.94
C GLU A 134 -14.59 25.94 2.26
N ASP A 135 -13.63 26.45 3.03
CA ASP A 135 -12.36 26.97 2.50
C ASP A 135 -11.55 25.88 1.77
N ILE A 136 -11.48 24.67 2.33
CA ILE A 136 -10.85 23.53 1.65
C ILE A 136 -11.65 23.17 0.40
N ARG A 137 -12.97 23.06 0.48
CA ARG A 137 -13.83 22.73 -0.67
C ARG A 137 -13.63 23.72 -1.83
N ALA A 138 -13.56 25.02 -1.54
CA ALA A 138 -13.31 26.06 -2.55
C ALA A 138 -11.92 25.97 -3.19
N SER A 139 -10.95 25.31 -2.54
CA SER A 139 -9.60 25.13 -3.06
C SER A 139 -9.46 23.96 -4.04
N HIS A 140 -10.52 23.16 -4.21
CA HIS A 140 -10.56 21.96 -5.05
C HIS A 140 -11.61 22.08 -6.16
N LYS A 141 -11.40 21.39 -7.28
CA LYS A 141 -12.40 21.37 -8.38
C LYS A 141 -13.71 20.71 -7.96
N SER A 142 -13.60 19.58 -7.26
CA SER A 142 -14.72 18.78 -6.77
C SER A 142 -14.23 17.87 -5.66
N LEU A 143 -15.10 17.53 -4.71
CA LEU A 143 -14.87 16.50 -3.68
C LEU A 143 -15.64 15.21 -3.98
N GLU A 144 -16.20 15.09 -5.20
CA GLU A 144 -16.99 13.94 -5.62
C GLU A 144 -16.26 12.61 -5.46
N GLY A 145 -16.98 11.63 -4.93
CA GLY A 145 -16.48 10.29 -4.64
C GLY A 145 -15.69 10.15 -3.33
N PHE A 146 -15.45 11.23 -2.59
CA PHE A 146 -14.96 11.16 -1.20
C PHE A 146 -16.11 11.17 -0.20
N GLN A 147 -15.85 10.65 1.01
CA GLN A 147 -16.81 10.69 2.11
C GLN A 147 -16.74 12.04 2.84
N THR A 148 -17.73 12.89 2.62
CA THR A 148 -17.82 14.21 3.26
C THR A 148 -18.95 14.34 4.27
N GLU A 149 -19.89 13.41 4.28
CA GLU A 149 -21.12 13.48 5.08
C GLU A 149 -20.99 12.74 6.41
N LEU A 150 -20.52 11.49 6.36
CA LEU A 150 -20.37 10.61 7.51
C LEU A 150 -18.88 10.42 7.81
N SER A 151 -18.30 11.36 8.55
CA SER A 151 -16.88 11.33 8.92
C SER A 151 -16.69 11.49 10.43
N SER A 152 -15.64 10.85 10.94
CA SER A 152 -15.32 10.89 12.37
C SER A 152 -15.05 12.32 12.85
N PRO A 153 -15.62 12.75 14.00
CA PRO A 153 -15.31 14.03 14.63
C PRO A 153 -13.94 14.02 15.31
N ASN A 154 -13.30 12.85 15.47
CA ASN A 154 -11.98 12.76 16.08
C ASN A 154 -10.90 13.23 15.08
N PRO A 155 -10.05 14.21 15.43
CA PRO A 155 -9.02 14.70 14.52
C PRO A 155 -7.97 13.64 14.21
N ASN A 156 -7.62 12.77 15.14
CA ASN A 156 -6.61 11.75 14.91
C ASN A 156 -7.20 10.57 14.10
N PRO A 157 -6.69 10.29 12.88
CA PRO A 157 -7.19 9.18 12.05
C PRO A 157 -7.21 7.83 12.76
N LYS A 158 -6.27 7.60 13.69
CA LYS A 158 -6.14 6.34 14.43
C LYS A 158 -7.29 6.07 15.40
N ASN A 159 -7.98 7.13 15.84
CA ASN A 159 -9.04 7.07 16.85
C ASN A 159 -10.44 7.03 16.21
N VAL A 160 -10.55 6.49 15.01
CA VAL A 160 -11.84 6.32 14.32
C VAL A 160 -12.67 5.25 15.02
N THR A 161 -13.94 5.57 15.33
CA THR A 161 -14.86 4.59 15.94
C THR A 161 -15.38 3.62 14.88
N SER A 162 -15.85 2.46 15.33
CA SER A 162 -16.39 1.39 14.47
C SER A 162 -17.50 1.88 13.53
N GLU A 163 -18.31 2.83 13.99
CA GLU A 163 -19.40 3.46 13.22
C GLU A 163 -18.91 4.06 11.90
N PHE A 164 -17.76 4.74 11.91
CA PHE A 164 -17.20 5.36 10.70
C PHE A 164 -16.27 4.41 9.92
N VAL A 165 -15.79 3.33 10.54
CA VAL A 165 -14.87 2.38 9.89
C VAL A 165 -15.53 1.66 8.72
N TYR A 166 -16.82 1.32 8.81
CA TYR A 166 -17.53 0.56 7.79
C TYR A 166 -18.25 1.42 6.75
N VAL A 167 -18.26 2.74 6.92
CA VAL A 167 -18.82 3.68 5.95
C VAL A 167 -18.05 3.58 4.62
N LYS A 168 -18.82 3.62 3.52
CA LYS A 168 -18.31 3.64 2.14
C LYS A 168 -18.84 4.89 1.39
N PRO A 169 -17.99 5.66 0.70
CA PRO A 169 -16.54 5.56 0.70
C PRO A 169 -15.94 5.71 2.11
N GLY A 170 -14.74 5.17 2.32
CA GLY A 170 -14.02 5.27 3.57
C GLY A 170 -13.63 6.71 3.92
N PRO A 171 -13.01 6.93 5.10
CA PRO A 171 -12.75 8.27 5.62
C PRO A 171 -11.92 9.15 4.68
N LEU A 172 -12.26 10.44 4.65
CA LEU A 172 -11.47 11.49 4.02
C LEU A 172 -10.54 12.13 5.05
N TYR A 173 -9.28 12.29 4.66
CA TYR A 173 -8.25 12.95 5.46
C TYR A 173 -7.75 14.22 4.79
N VAL A 174 -7.43 15.23 5.59
CA VAL A 174 -6.94 16.52 5.11
C VAL A 174 -5.67 16.91 5.84
N ASP A 175 -4.66 17.35 5.08
CA ASP A 175 -3.61 18.19 5.63
C ASP A 175 -4.04 19.66 5.53
N ILE A 176 -4.38 20.26 6.68
CA ILE A 176 -4.89 21.64 6.75
C ILE A 176 -3.93 22.63 6.07
N LYS A 177 -2.61 22.47 6.26
CA LYS A 177 -1.62 23.45 5.79
C LYS A 177 -1.55 23.50 4.28
N THR A 178 -1.57 22.33 3.64
CA THR A 178 -1.47 22.22 2.18
C THR A 178 -2.83 22.11 1.50
N LYS A 179 -3.90 21.97 2.28
CA LYS A 179 -5.25 21.60 1.83
C LYS A 179 -5.27 20.32 0.98
N THR A 180 -4.27 19.45 1.13
CA THR A 180 -4.19 18.19 0.38
C THR A 180 -5.16 17.19 0.97
N LEU A 181 -5.96 16.56 0.11
CA LEU A 181 -6.90 15.51 0.47
C LEU A 181 -6.25 14.15 0.23
N VAL A 182 -6.44 13.24 1.17
CA VAL A 182 -6.13 11.82 1.03
C VAL A 182 -7.36 11.05 1.49
N GLY A 183 -8.03 10.35 0.60
CA GLY A 183 -9.31 9.71 0.91
C GLY A 183 -9.54 8.44 0.11
N TRP A 184 -10.43 7.60 0.61
CA TRP A 184 -10.84 6.38 -0.08
C TRP A 184 -11.87 6.71 -1.16
N LYS A 185 -11.71 6.12 -2.34
CA LYS A 185 -12.72 6.16 -3.41
C LYS A 185 -13.11 4.74 -3.80
N ILE A 186 -14.41 4.53 -4.02
CA ILE A 186 -14.96 3.25 -4.45
C ILE A 186 -14.56 3.02 -5.91
N VAL A 187 -14.10 1.81 -6.22
CA VAL A 187 -13.84 1.36 -7.58
C VAL A 187 -15.16 0.93 -8.23
N PRO A 188 -15.59 1.56 -9.34
CA PRO A 188 -16.88 1.30 -9.97
C PRO A 188 -17.14 -0.19 -10.25
N GLY A 189 -18.35 -0.65 -9.94
CA GLY A 189 -18.77 -2.04 -10.17
C GLY A 189 -18.03 -3.07 -9.31
N THR A 190 -17.46 -2.65 -8.18
CA THR A 190 -16.83 -3.52 -7.17
C THR A 190 -17.12 -3.02 -5.75
N SER A 191 -16.77 -3.84 -4.75
CA SER A 191 -16.80 -3.43 -3.34
C SER A 191 -15.49 -2.82 -2.84
N PHE A 192 -14.50 -2.64 -3.74
CA PHE A 192 -13.15 -2.22 -3.38
C PHE A 192 -13.01 -0.71 -3.31
N GLU A 193 -12.08 -0.27 -2.48
CA GLU A 193 -11.72 1.13 -2.34
C GLU A 193 -10.21 1.32 -2.51
N VAL A 194 -9.82 2.40 -3.17
CA VAL A 194 -8.41 2.79 -3.34
C VAL A 194 -8.15 4.13 -2.69
N LEU A 195 -6.94 4.30 -2.16
CA LEU A 195 -6.52 5.52 -1.47
C LEU A 195 -6.01 6.56 -2.48
N VAL A 196 -6.78 7.61 -2.67
CA VAL A 196 -6.55 8.67 -3.66
C VAL A 196 -6.05 9.93 -2.97
N VAL A 197 -5.07 10.57 -3.61
CA VAL A 197 -4.53 11.88 -3.24
C VAL A 197 -5.11 12.92 -4.19
N GLN A 198 -5.60 14.03 -3.65
CA GLN A 198 -6.06 15.17 -4.43
C GLN A 198 -5.45 16.46 -3.85
N LYS A 199 -4.71 17.19 -4.67
CA LYS A 199 -4.09 18.47 -4.32
C LYS A 199 -4.98 19.65 -4.72
N PRO A 200 -4.89 20.80 -4.04
CA PRO A 200 -5.65 21.99 -4.42
C PRO A 200 -5.20 22.52 -5.79
N LEU A 201 -6.08 23.26 -6.45
CA LEU A 201 -5.88 23.78 -7.82
C LEU A 201 -4.56 24.55 -7.98
N TYR A 202 -4.21 25.38 -7.01
CA TYR A 202 -3.01 26.22 -7.04
C TYR A 202 -1.69 25.44 -6.91
N SER A 203 -1.73 24.17 -6.47
CA SER A 203 -0.54 23.33 -6.36
C SER A 203 0.02 22.87 -7.71
N TYR A 204 -0.84 22.82 -8.75
CA TYR A 204 -0.47 22.41 -10.11
C TYR A 204 0.44 23.44 -10.82
N SER A 205 0.32 24.72 -10.46
CA SER A 205 0.99 25.83 -11.15
C SER A 205 2.53 25.76 -11.15
N LYS A 206 3.17 25.26 -10.07
CA LYS A 206 4.64 25.27 -9.96
C LYS A 206 5.35 24.10 -10.67
N LYS A 207 4.72 22.93 -10.79
CA LYS A 207 5.37 21.73 -11.36
C LYS A 207 5.04 21.52 -12.84
N ASP A 208 3.82 21.87 -13.26
CA ASP A 208 3.42 21.74 -14.67
C ASP A 208 4.12 22.77 -15.57
N PHE A 209 4.48 23.94 -15.03
CA PHE A 209 5.29 24.93 -15.75
C PHE A 209 6.71 24.42 -16.05
N ILE A 210 7.31 23.68 -15.11
CA ILE A 210 8.64 23.06 -15.28
C ILE A 210 8.58 21.88 -16.25
N GLN A 211 7.45 21.18 -16.33
CA GLN A 211 7.28 20.04 -17.23
C GLN A 211 6.94 20.47 -18.66
N LYS A 212 6.11 21.51 -18.86
CA LYS A 212 5.84 22.09 -20.18
C LYS A 212 7.06 22.79 -20.79
N SER A 213 7.92 23.42 -20.00
CA SER A 213 9.15 24.05 -20.51
C SER A 213 10.18 23.01 -20.99
N ARG A 214 10.27 21.84 -20.33
CA ARG A 214 11.16 20.73 -20.74
C ARG A 214 10.71 20.00 -22.00
N PHE A 215 9.41 19.99 -22.32
CA PHE A 215 8.91 19.40 -23.57
C PHE A 215 9.01 20.36 -24.76
N LYS A 216 8.97 21.69 -24.54
CA LYS A 216 9.16 22.68 -25.62
C LYS A 216 10.61 22.90 -26.04
N SER A 217 11.60 22.45 -25.27
CA SER A 217 13.02 22.61 -25.61
C SER A 217 13.63 21.40 -26.34
N LYS A 218 12.81 20.47 -26.83
CA LYS A 218 13.24 19.23 -27.53
C LYS A 218 12.62 19.06 -28.93
N THR A 219 12.11 20.15 -29.49
CA THR A 219 11.72 20.31 -30.90
C THR A 219 12.47 21.50 -31.44
#